data_AF-A0A368YSP4-F1
#
_entry.id   AF-A0A368YSP4-F1
#
_cell.length_a   1.000
_cell.length_b   1.000
_cell.length_c   1.000
_cell.angle_alpha   90.00
_cell.angle_beta   90.00
_cell.angle_gamma   90.00
#
_symmetry.space_group_name_H-M   'P 1'
#
loop_
_entity.id
_entity.type
_entity.pdbx_description
1 polymer ?
#
loop_
_entity_poly.entity_id
_entity_poly.type
_entity_poly.pdbx_seq_one_letter_code
_entity_poly.pdbx_strand_id
1 'polypeptide(L)' 'MLKLPAMRGQLQMLSTRNSTLVSLCDAFDEASATLDRLRRNGSSDDRLLAEYETLCSDIENEVIDICIAARSKTP' A
#
# COMPACT_ATOMS: atom_id res chain seq x y z
N MET A 1 -5.34 -3.67 -3.92
CA MET A 1 -5.83 -3.58 -2.53
C MET A 1 -4.84 -4.18 -1.56
N LEU A 2 -4.33 -3.34 -0.64
CA LEU A 2 -3.48 -3.72 0.48
C LEU A 2 -4.06 -4.93 1.24
N LYS A 3 -3.24 -5.97 1.43
CA LYS A 3 -3.67 -7.21 2.09
C LYS A 3 -3.42 -7.13 3.60
N LEU A 4 -4.04 -6.14 4.25
CA LEU A 4 -3.95 -5.93 5.69
C LEU A 4 -5.29 -6.22 6.41
N PRO A 5 -5.79 -7.48 6.38
CA PRO A 5 -7.09 -7.81 6.95
C PRO A 5 -7.18 -7.54 8.46
N ALA A 6 -6.06 -7.65 9.19
CA ALA A 6 -5.96 -7.34 10.60
C ALA A 6 -6.08 -5.82 10.90
N MET A 7 -5.73 -4.97 9.94
CA MET A 7 -5.71 -3.50 10.09
C MET A 7 -6.89 -2.83 9.39
N ARG A 8 -7.74 -3.60 8.70
CA ARG A 8 -8.90 -3.12 7.94
C ARG A 8 -9.83 -2.18 8.73
N GLY A 9 -10.10 -2.49 10.00
CA GLY A 9 -10.92 -1.60 10.85
C GLY A 9 -10.24 -0.25 11.13
N GLN A 10 -8.92 -0.26 11.37
CA GLN A 10 -8.15 0.98 11.54
C GLN A 10 -8.06 1.77 10.24
N LEU A 11 -7.82 1.10 9.11
CA LEU A 11 -7.78 1.74 7.80
C LEU A 11 -9.10 2.46 7.48
N GLN A 12 -10.25 1.84 7.79
CA GLN A 12 -11.57 2.48 7.63
C GLN A 12 -11.74 3.71 8.52
N MET A 13 -11.27 3.66 9.76
CA MET A 13 -11.37 4.80 10.68
C MET A 13 -10.43 5.94 10.27
N LEU A 14 -9.19 5.62 9.92
CA LEU A 14 -8.15 6.60 9.61
C LEU A 14 -8.34 7.22 8.23
N SER A 15 -8.87 6.50 7.25
CA SER A 15 -9.12 7.04 5.90
C SER A 15 -10.08 8.24 5.92
N THR A 16 -10.98 8.32 6.91
CA THR A 16 -11.88 9.46 7.07
C THR A 16 -11.20 10.75 7.53
N ARG A 17 -9.98 10.68 8.06
CA ARG A 17 -9.29 11.81 8.72
C ARG A 17 -7.83 12.00 8.31
N ASN A 18 -7.23 11.05 7.61
CA ASN A 18 -5.83 11.05 7.21
C ASN A 18 -5.74 10.96 5.69
N SER A 19 -5.63 12.12 5.02
CA SER A 19 -5.53 12.21 3.56
C SER A 19 -4.26 11.54 3.03
N THR A 20 -3.15 11.58 3.77
CA THR A 20 -1.91 10.89 3.41
C THR A 20 -2.13 9.38 3.31
N LEU A 21 -2.85 8.80 4.28
CA LEU A 21 -3.20 7.37 4.24
C LEU A 21 -4.04 7.01 3.01
N VAL A 22 -5.01 7.87 2.64
CA VAL A 22 -5.83 7.67 1.44
C VAL A 22 -4.95 7.70 0.19
N SER A 23 -4.08 8.71 0.05
CA SER A 23 -3.16 8.81 -1.08
C SER A 23 -2.20 7.63 -1.19
N LEU A 24 -1.72 7.08 -0.06
CA LEU A 24 -0.90 5.88 -0.05
C LEU A 24 -1.68 4.64 -0.51
N CYS A 25 -2.95 4.50 -0.10
CA CYS A 25 -3.80 3.41 -0.57
C CYS A 25 -4.04 3.50 -2.09
N ASP A 26 -4.30 4.69 -2.61
CA ASP A 26 -4.50 4.93 -4.04
C ASP A 26 -3.22 4.63 -4.83
N ALA A 27 -2.07 5.10 -4.35
CA ALA A 27 -0.77 4.82 -4.95
C ALA A 27 -0.42 3.32 -4.96
N PHE A 28 -0.73 2.60 -3.88
CA PHE A 28 -0.56 1.16 -3.83
C PHE A 28 -1.45 0.44 -4.86
N ASP A 29 -2.71 0.86 -4.99
CA ASP A 29 -3.65 0.26 -5.93
C ASP A 29 -3.19 0.48 -7.38
N GLU A 30 -2.65 1.65 -7.71
CA GLU A 30 -2.07 1.94 -9.02
C GLU A 30 -0.78 1.14 -9.29
N ALA A 31 0.15 1.12 -8.32
CA ALA A 31 1.42 0.40 -8.45
C ALA A 31 1.19 -1.11 -8.60
N SER A 32 0.31 -1.68 -7.77
CA SER A 32 -0.02 -3.12 -7.81
C SER A 32 -0.77 -3.51 -9.08
N ALA A 33 -1.66 -2.64 -9.60
CA ALA A 33 -2.32 -2.88 -10.88
C ALA A 33 -1.32 -2.84 -12.05
N THR A 34 -0.34 -1.96 -12.00
CA THR A 34 0.71 -1.87 -13.02
C THR A 34 1.62 -3.10 -12.98
N LEU A 35 2.06 -3.52 -11.79
CA LEU A 35 2.83 -4.74 -11.59
C LEU A 35 2.09 -5.99 -12.10
N ASP A 36 0.79 -6.11 -11.82
CA ASP A 36 -0.02 -7.22 -12.31
C ASP A 36 -0.12 -7.23 -13.84
N ARG A 37 -0.27 -6.06 -14.47
CA ARG A 37 -0.24 -5.94 -15.95
C ARG A 37 1.12 -6.34 -16.53
N LEU A 38 2.22 -5.89 -15.93
CA LEU A 38 3.58 -6.23 -16.37
C LEU A 38 3.81 -7.75 -16.31
N ARG A 39 3.38 -8.40 -15.22
CA ARG A 39 3.46 -9.86 -15.06
C ARG A 39 2.60 -10.60 -16.08
N ARG A 40 1.34 -10.18 -16.29
CA ARG A 40 0.42 -10.82 -17.24
C ARG A 40 0.86 -10.67 -18.71
N ASN A 41 1.48 -9.56 -19.05
CA ASN A 41 1.99 -9.30 -20.40
C ASN A 41 3.29 -10.04 -20.70
N GLY A 42 3.83 -10.81 -19.73
CA GLY A 42 5.07 -11.56 -19.90
C GLY A 42 6.29 -10.65 -20.03
N SER A 43 6.28 -9.49 -19.38
CA SER A 43 7.43 -8.58 -19.37
C SER A 43 8.67 -9.35 -18.91
N SER A 44 9.71 -9.38 -19.73
CA SER A 44 11.01 -9.96 -19.38
C SER A 44 11.93 -8.97 -18.67
N ASP A 45 11.42 -7.76 -18.38
CA ASP A 45 12.14 -6.75 -17.62
C ASP A 45 12.02 -7.04 -16.12
N ASP A 46 12.83 -8.00 -15.67
CA ASP A 46 12.92 -8.41 -14.26
C ASP A 46 13.28 -7.24 -13.34
N ARG A 47 14.03 -6.26 -13.85
CA ARG A 47 14.39 -5.06 -13.10
C ARG A 47 13.16 -4.20 -12.85
N LEU A 48 12.38 -3.93 -13.89
CA LEU A 48 11.15 -3.14 -13.75
C LEU A 48 10.14 -3.83 -12.82
N LEU A 49 10.02 -5.16 -12.89
CA LEU A 49 9.18 -5.93 -11.97
C LEU A 49 9.65 -5.76 -10.52
N ALA A 50 10.96 -5.90 -10.26
CA ALA A 50 11.54 -5.72 -8.93
C ALA A 50 11.37 -4.30 -8.39
N GLU A 51 11.45 -3.27 -9.25
CA GLU A 51 11.21 -1.88 -8.88
C GLU A 51 9.75 -1.68 -8.41
N TYR A 52 8.77 -2.22 -9.13
CA TYR A 52 7.36 -2.15 -8.72
C TYR A 52 7.03 -3.01 -7.49
N GLU A 53 7.68 -4.16 -7.31
CA GLU A 53 7.57 -4.98 -6.10
C GLU A 53 8.07 -4.22 -4.87
N THR A 54 9.24 -3.59 -4.99
CA THR A 54 9.83 -2.76 -3.93
C THR A 54 8.92 -1.59 -3.61
N LEU A 55 8.43 -0.87 -4.62
CA LEU A 55 7.49 0.24 -4.44
C LEU A 55 6.22 -0.19 -3.69
N CYS A 56 5.64 -1.34 -4.05
CA CYS A 56 4.46 -1.87 -3.34
C CYS A 56 4.79 -2.16 -1.87
N SER A 57 5.94 -2.76 -1.59
CA SER A 57 6.39 -3.05 -0.22
C SER A 57 6.62 -1.78 0.59
N ASP A 58 7.22 -0.75 0.00
CA ASP A 58 7.51 0.52 0.67
C ASP A 58 6.22 1.24 1.07
N ILE A 59 5.25 1.31 0.14
CA ILE A 59 3.94 1.91 0.42
C ILE A 59 3.20 1.12 1.52
N GLU A 60 3.22 -0.21 1.48
CA GLU A 60 2.58 -1.05 2.50
C GLU A 60 3.20 -0.85 3.89
N ASN A 61 4.53 -0.74 3.97
CA ASN A 61 5.23 -0.44 5.22
C ASN A 61 4.84 0.94 5.78
N GLU A 62 4.78 1.97 4.94
CA GLU A 62 4.39 3.32 5.38
C GLU A 62 2.94 3.36 5.90
N VAL A 63 2.03 2.62 5.26
CA VAL A 63 0.65 2.45 5.74
C VAL A 63 0.62 1.77 7.11
N ILE A 64 1.43 0.74 7.31
CA ILE A 64 1.55 0.03 8.59
C ILE A 64 2.04 0.99 9.68
N ASP A 65 3.09 1.77 9.40
CA ASP A 65 3.66 2.73 10.34
C ASP A 65 2.64 3.80 10.77
N ILE A 66 1.86 4.33 9.82
CA ILE A 66 0.78 5.29 10.11
C ILE A 66 -0.25 4.66 11.06
N CYS A 67 -0.64 3.42 10.81
CA CYS A 67 -1.64 2.73 11.63
C CYS A 67 -1.11 2.40 13.04
N ILE A 68 0.16 2.00 13.16
CA ILE A 68 0.83 1.78 14.46
C ILE A 68 0.92 3.10 15.23
N ALA A 69 1.37 4.17 14.59
CA ALA A 69 1.47 5.50 15.19
C ALA A 69 0.12 6.02 15.67
N ALA A 70 -0.95 5.79 14.91
CA ALA A 70 -2.30 6.14 15.32
C ALA A 70 -2.77 5.37 16.57
N ARG A 71 -2.38 4.10 16.72
CA ARG A 71 -2.69 3.28 17.90
C ARG A 71 -1.93 3.73 19.15
N SER A 72 -0.72 4.27 19.02
CA SER A 72 0.02 4.83 20.16
C SER A 72 -0.54 6.17 20.67
N LYS A 73 -1.43 6.82 19.91
CA LYS A 73 -2.05 8.11 20.25
C LYS A 73 -3.41 8.01 20.93
N THR A 74 -3.97 6.81 21.14
CA THR A 74 -5.16 6.64 21.97
C THR A 74 -4.81 6.77 23.46
N PRO A 75 -5.43 7.70 24.21
CA PRO A 75 -5.20 7.88 25.64
C PRO A 75 -5.64 6.67 26.48
#